data_AF-A0A7Z9YZ26-F1
#
_entry.id   AF-A0A7Z9YZ26-F1
#
_cell.length_a   1.000
_cell.length_b   1.000
_cell.length_c   1.000
_cell.angle_alpha   90.00
_cell.angle_beta   90.00
_cell.angle_gamma   90.00
#
_symmetry.space_group_name_H-M   'P 1'
#
loop_
_entity.id
_entity.type
_entity.pdbx_description
1 polymer ?
#
loop_
_entity_poly.entity_id
_entity_poly.type
_entity_poly.pdbx_seq_one_letter_code
_entity_poly.pdbx_strand_id
1 'polypeptide(L)'
;MKILKIGKRLVGENHPCLIIAEIGSNHNHDLAMVKKMIDSAARCGADVVKFQSFRADALIVKKRKVHGKYERNPRWELLNSLELPGSWHKELF
;
A
#
# COMPACT_ATOMS: atom_id res chain seq x y z
N MET A 1 3.42 -4.08 28.55
CA MET A 1 2.73 -3.39 27.43
C MET A 1 1.48 -4.16 26.98
N LYS A 2 0.61 -3.55 26.15
CA LYS A 2 -0.58 -4.22 25.57
C LYS A 2 -0.15 -5.15 24.42
N ILE A 3 -0.60 -6.41 24.47
CA ILE A 3 -0.40 -7.39 23.40
C ILE A 3 -1.50 -7.20 22.34
N LEU A 4 -1.12 -7.16 21.07
CA LEU A 4 -2.03 -7.07 19.93
C LEU A 4 -2.04 -8.37 19.14
N LYS A 5 -3.20 -8.74 18.58
CA LYS A 5 -3.32 -9.88 17.68
C LYS A 5 -3.52 -9.39 16.25
N ILE A 6 -2.63 -9.76 15.34
CA ILE A 6 -2.71 -9.48 13.90
C ILE A 6 -2.77 -10.81 13.18
N GLY A 7 -3.95 -11.15 12.64
CA GLY A 7 -4.21 -12.47 12.06
C GLY A 7 -3.95 -13.59 13.08
N LYS A 8 -2.95 -14.44 12.79
CA LYS A 8 -2.52 -15.54 13.67
C LYS A 8 -1.34 -15.19 14.60
N ARG A 9 -0.78 -13.98 14.51
CA ARG A 9 0.40 -13.55 15.27
C ARG A 9 0.03 -12.66 16.45
N LEU A 10 0.80 -12.78 17.53
CA LEU A 10 0.77 -11.86 18.67
C LEU A 10 1.95 -10.89 18.54
N VAL A 11 1.69 -9.60 18.78
CA VAL A 11 2.66 -8.51 18.66
C VAL A 11 2.72 -7.77 19.99
N GLY A 12 3.91 -7.66 20.55
CA GLY A 12 4.17 -7.04 21.85
C GLY A 12 5.43 -7.60 22.50
N GLU A 13 5.68 -7.20 23.74
CA GLU A 13 6.78 -7.74 24.56
C GLU A 13 6.73 -9.27 24.63
N ASN A 14 7.90 -9.92 24.62
CA ASN A 14 8.07 -11.37 24.68
C ASN A 14 7.45 -12.19 23.53
N HIS A 15 7.12 -11.56 22.40
CA HIS A 15 6.73 -12.24 21.17
C HIS A 15 7.74 -11.99 20.03
N PRO A 16 7.83 -12.89 19.03
CA PRO A 16 8.67 -12.67 17.86
C PRO A 16 8.34 -11.36 17.15
N CYS A 17 9.36 -10.72 16.57
CA CYS A 17 9.18 -9.55 15.73
C CYS A 17 8.27 -9.89 14.54
N LEU A 18 7.26 -9.05 14.29
CA LEU A 18 6.40 -9.18 13.11
C LEU A 18 7.08 -8.48 11.92
N ILE A 19 7.42 -9.25 10.89
CA ILE A 19 8.04 -8.72 9.68
C ILE A 19 6.96 -8.42 8.64
N ILE A 20 6.82 -7.14 8.29
CA ILE A 20 5.90 -6.68 7.25
C ILE A 20 6.68 -6.35 5.98
N ALA A 21 6.45 -7.10 4.91
CA ALA A 21 6.93 -6.78 3.58
C ALA A 21 6.02 -5.71 2.94
N GLU A 22 6.52 -4.48 2.85
CA GLU A 22 5.79 -3.36 2.23
C GLU A 22 5.88 -3.44 0.71
N ILE A 23 4.83 -3.92 0.05
CA ILE A 23 4.66 -3.81 -1.40
C ILE A 23 4.24 -2.39 -1.77
N GLY A 24 3.39 -1.76 -0.94
CA GLY A 24 2.98 -0.37 -1.11
C GLY A 24 2.33 -0.11 -2.47
N SER A 25 2.83 0.90 -3.20
CA SER A 25 2.42 1.23 -4.57
C SER A 25 3.41 0.74 -5.65
N ASN A 26 4.34 -0.16 -5.31
CA ASN A 26 5.38 -0.67 -6.24
C ASN A 26 4.84 -1.69 -7.28
N HIS A 27 3.53 -1.68 -7.54
CA HIS A 27 2.85 -2.68 -8.36
C HIS A 27 2.88 -2.39 -9.86
N ASN A 28 3.22 -1.17 -10.30
CA ASN A 28 3.28 -0.78 -11.73
C ASN A 28 2.04 -1.17 -12.56
N HIS A 29 0.87 -1.30 -11.91
CA HIS A 29 -0.36 -1.85 -12.50
C HIS A 29 -0.21 -3.25 -13.13
N ASP A 30 0.77 -4.04 -12.69
CA ASP A 30 0.96 -5.44 -13.06
C ASP A 30 0.59 -6.39 -11.90
N LEU A 31 -0.59 -7.00 -12.01
CA LEU A 31 -1.11 -7.93 -11.01
C LEU A 31 -0.26 -9.21 -10.92
N ALA A 32 0.29 -9.67 -12.05
CA ALA A 32 1.12 -10.87 -12.07
C ALA A 32 2.44 -10.61 -11.35
N MET A 33 3.03 -9.43 -11.53
CA MET A 33 4.19 -8.99 -10.76
C MET A 33 3.89 -8.92 -9.26
N VAL A 34 2.73 -8.37 -8.86
CA VAL A 34 2.32 -8.35 -7.46
C VAL A 34 2.21 -9.74 -6.86
N LYS A 35 1.59 -10.70 -7.55
CA LYS A 35 1.51 -12.09 -7.08
C LYS A 35 2.90 -12.70 -6.87
N LYS A 36 3.84 -12.44 -7.79
CA LYS A 36 5.24 -12.85 -7.63
C LYS A 36 5.93 -12.19 -6.43
N MET A 37 5.65 -10.91 -6.15
CA MET A 37 6.17 -10.21 -4.98
C MET A 37 5.64 -10.82 -3.67
N ILE A 38 4.35 -11.18 -3.62
CA ILE A 38 3.75 -11.89 -2.48
C ILE A 38 4.45 -13.22 -2.26
N ASP A 39 4.60 -14.03 -3.32
CA ASP A 39 5.28 -15.32 -3.22
C ASP A 39 6.74 -15.15 -2.76
N SER A 40 7.42 -14.11 -3.23
CA SER A 40 8.79 -13.82 -2.80
C SER A 40 8.86 -13.40 -1.33
N ALA A 41 7.95 -12.55 -0.86
CA ALA A 41 7.87 -12.14 0.53
C ALA A 41 7.64 -13.35 1.44
N ALA A 42 6.72 -14.25 1.06
CA ALA A 42 6.47 -15.50 1.78
C ALA A 42 7.71 -16.40 1.81
N ARG A 43 8.40 -16.59 0.67
CA ARG A 43 9.65 -17.38 0.61
C ARG A 43 10.78 -16.78 1.46
N CYS A 44 10.85 -15.46 1.60
CA CYS A 44 11.82 -14.77 2.45
C CYS A 44 11.45 -14.78 3.94
N GLY A 45 10.30 -15.34 4.32
CA GLY A 45 9.87 -15.44 5.71
C GLY A 45 9.17 -14.18 6.25
N ALA A 46 8.66 -13.30 5.39
CA ALA A 46 7.80 -12.21 5.83
C ALA A 46 6.49 -12.77 6.43
N ASP A 47 6.01 -12.15 7.51
CA ASP A 47 4.78 -12.58 8.17
C ASP A 47 3.53 -12.01 7.50
N VAL A 48 3.66 -10.80 6.95
CA VAL A 48 2.58 -10.02 6.36
C VAL A 48 3.10 -9.30 5.12
N VAL A 49 2.28 -9.21 4.08
CA VAL A 49 2.47 -8.25 2.99
C VAL A 49 1.53 -7.07 3.19
N LYS A 50 2.00 -5.85 2.92
CA LYS A 50 1.19 -4.63 3.07
C LYS A 50 1.14 -3.84 1.76
N PHE A 51 -0.07 -3.39 1.43
CA PHE A 51 -0.37 -2.51 0.29
C PHE A 51 -0.78 -1.12 0.77
N GLN A 52 -0.64 -0.13 -0.11
CA GLN A 52 -1.22 1.19 0.08
C GLN A 52 -2.51 1.28 -0.74
N SER A 53 -3.66 1.29 -0.06
CA SER A 53 -4.97 1.50 -0.69
C SER A 53 -5.46 2.90 -0.37
N PHE A 54 -5.62 3.73 -1.41
CA PHE A 54 -6.09 5.09 -1.30
C PHE A 54 -6.74 5.54 -2.60
N ARG A 55 -7.44 6.68 -2.53
CA ARG A 55 -7.90 7.46 -3.69
C ARG A 55 -7.18 8.80 -3.70
N ALA A 56 -6.52 9.16 -4.79
CA ALA A 56 -5.88 10.46 -4.96
C ALA A 56 -6.88 11.60 -4.76
N ASP A 57 -8.12 11.41 -5.22
CA ASP A 57 -9.23 12.35 -5.02
C ASP A 57 -9.61 12.57 -3.56
N ALA A 58 -9.34 11.59 -2.68
CA ALA A 58 -9.60 11.71 -1.25
C ALA A 58 -8.40 12.29 -0.48
N LEU A 59 -7.19 12.28 -1.07
CA LEU A 59 -5.96 12.73 -0.42
C LEU A 59 -5.53 14.13 -0.81
N ILE A 60 -5.75 14.53 -2.07
CA ILE A 60 -5.23 15.79 -2.59
C ILE A 60 -6.12 16.41 -3.67
N VAL A 61 -6.13 17.73 -3.73
CA VAL A 61 -6.84 18.48 -4.76
C VAL A 61 -6.21 18.31 -6.15
N LYS A 62 -7.06 18.14 -7.18
CA LYS A 62 -6.67 18.05 -8.60
C LYS A 62 -5.99 19.31 -9.13
N LYS A 63 -6.35 20.47 -8.57
CA LYS A 63 -5.76 21.78 -8.93
C LYS A 63 -5.18 22.44 -7.69
N ARG A 64 -3.99 23.01 -7.83
CA ARG A 64 -3.32 23.78 -6.78
C ARG A 64 -3.29 25.26 -7.14
N LYS A 65 -3.28 26.13 -6.14
CA LYS A 65 -3.15 27.57 -6.34
C LYS A 65 -1.66 27.94 -6.38
N VAL A 66 -1.21 28.54 -7.47
CA VAL A 66 0.16 29.01 -7.70
C VAL A 66 0.07 30.46 -8.17
N HIS A 67 0.70 31.39 -7.44
CA HIS A 67 0.65 32.84 -7.74
C HIS A 67 -0.77 33.38 -8.04
N GLY A 68 -1.77 32.93 -7.29
CA GLY A 68 -3.16 33.37 -7.46
C GLY A 68 -3.96 32.64 -8.54
N LYS A 69 -3.34 31.83 -9.39
CA LYS A 69 -4.00 31.05 -10.45
C LYS A 69 -4.15 29.58 -10.06
N TYR A 70 -5.21 28.93 -10.54
CA TYR A 70 -5.40 27.49 -10.36
C TYR A 70 -4.79 26.72 -11.52
N GLU A 71 -3.83 25.86 -11.21
CA GLU A 71 -3.11 25.01 -12.16
C GLU A 71 -3.28 23.53 -11.81
N ARG A 72 -3.03 22.64 -12.78
CA ARG A 72 -3.04 21.19 -12.54
C ARG A 72 -2.02 20.83 -11.46
N ASN A 73 -2.40 19.94 -10.55
CA ASN A 73 -1.52 19.50 -9.49
C ASN A 73 -0.76 18.23 -9.92
N PRO A 74 0.55 18.30 -10.24
CA PRO A 74 1.30 17.12 -10.69
C PRO A 74 1.39 16.03 -9.62
N ARG A 75 1.27 16.38 -8.32
CA ARG A 75 1.23 15.39 -7.24
C ARG A 75 -0.06 14.58 -7.24
N TRP A 76 -1.17 15.17 -7.67
CA TRP A 76 -2.41 14.43 -7.85
C TRP A 76 -2.25 13.38 -8.94
N GLU A 77 -1.58 13.71 -10.05
CA GLU A 77 -1.35 12.77 -11.15
C GLU A 77 -0.48 11.58 -10.72
N LEU A 78 0.60 11.86 -10.01
CA LEU A 78 1.47 10.84 -9.44
C LEU A 78 0.69 9.93 -8.48
N LEU A 79 -0.08 10.49 -7.55
CA LEU A 79 -0.86 9.68 -6.62
C LEU A 79 -1.94 8.86 -7.34
N ASN A 80 -2.60 9.45 -8.34
CA ASN A 80 -3.58 8.76 -9.15
C ASN A 80 -2.96 7.58 -9.91
N SER A 81 -1.72 7.70 -10.39
CA SER A 81 -0.99 6.59 -11.02
C SER A 81 -0.52 5.52 -10.04
N LEU A 82 -0.57 5.77 -8.73
CA LEU A 82 -0.12 4.86 -7.67
C LEU A 82 -1.28 4.19 -6.94
N GLU A 83 -2.54 4.45 -7.33
CA GLU A 83 -3.72 3.81 -6.75
C GLU A 83 -3.70 2.30 -7.01
N LEU A 84 -4.03 1.52 -5.97
CA LEU A 84 -4.31 0.10 -6.13
C LEU A 84 -5.66 -0.07 -6.85
N PRO A 85 -5.70 -0.77 -8.01
CA PRO A 85 -6.95 -0.96 -8.74
C PRO A 85 -8.03 -1.63 -7.86
N GLY A 86 -9.23 -1.05 -7.84
CA GLY A 86 -10.34 -1.57 -7.04
C GLY A 86 -10.70 -3.02 -7.40
N SER A 87 -10.56 -3.40 -8.67
CA SER A 87 -10.80 -4.77 -9.16
C SER A 87 -9.89 -5.82 -8.51
N TRP A 88 -8.66 -5.45 -8.13
CA TRP A 88 -7.68 -6.37 -7.56
C TRP A 88 -7.99 -6.77 -6.11
N HIS A 89 -8.86 -6.03 -5.41
CA HIS A 89 -9.13 -6.32 -4.01
C HIS A 89 -9.70 -7.74 -3.81
N LYS A 90 -10.49 -8.24 -4.77
CA LYS A 90 -11.02 -9.62 -4.72
C LYS A 90 -9.95 -10.71 -4.96
N GLU A 91 -8.83 -10.34 -5.57
CA GLU A 91 -7.76 -11.28 -5.91
C GLU A 91 -6.61 -11.28 -4.89
N LEU A 92 -6.43 -10.17 -4.16
CA LEU A 92 -5.30 -9.98 -3.25
C LEU A 92 -5.66 -10.11 -1.77
N PHE A 93 -6.95 -10.02 -1.41
CA PHE A 93 -7.44 -10.07 -0.03
C PHE A 93 -8.60 -11.07 0.08
#